data_AF-A0A9X1GF98-F1
#
_entry.id   AF-A0A9X1GF98-F1
#
_cell.length_a   1.000
_cell.length_b   1.000
_cell.length_c   1.000
_cell.angle_alpha   90.00
_cell.angle_beta   90.00
_cell.angle_gamma   90.00
#
_symmetry.space_group_name_H-M   'P 1'
#
loop_
_entity.id
_entity.type
_entity.pdbx_description
1 polymer ?
#
loop_
_entity_poly.entity_id
_entity_poly.type
_entity_poly.pdbx_seq_one_letter_code
_entity_poly.pdbx_strand_id
1 'polypeptide(L)' 'MSIYTCTMNLAIDLFIETEEMHPFMVNRTKEDDIQANGKGVNVSLVLN' A
#
# COMPACT_ATOMS: atom_id res chain seq x y z
N MET A 1 -6.47 -3.57 -28.41
CA MET A 1 -7.54 -3.13 -27.49
C MET A 1 -6.85 -2.58 -26.25
N SER A 2 -7.08 -1.33 -25.86
CA SER A 2 -6.46 -0.74 -24.67
C SER A 2 -7.46 -0.74 -23.52
N ILE A 3 -7.04 -1.22 -22.35
CA ILE A 3 -7.84 -1.22 -21.11
C ILE A 3 -7.31 -0.09 -20.22
N TYR A 4 -8.21 0.75 -19.72
CA TYR A 4 -7.88 1.86 -18.83
C TYR A 4 -8.59 1.65 -17.50
N THR A 5 -7.89 1.92 -16.40
CA THR A 5 -8.46 1.94 -15.06
C THR A 5 -8.54 3.39 -14.57
N CYS A 6 -9.45 3.66 -13.63
CA CYS A 6 -9.58 4.96 -12.99
C CYS A 6 -9.74 4.77 -11.48
N THR A 7 -8.96 5.51 -10.70
CA THR A 7 -9.12 5.59 -9.25
C THR A 7 -9.33 7.05 -8.86
N MET A 8 -10.53 7.39 -8.37
CA MET A 8 -10.85 8.76 -7.93
C MET A 8 -10.35 9.05 -6.50
N ASN A 9 -9.92 8.03 -5.77
CA ASN A 9 -9.40 8.12 -4.41
C ASN A 9 -8.05 7.38 -4.32
N LEU A 10 -7.01 8.00 -4.87
CA LEU A 10 -5.65 7.45 -4.88
C LEU A 10 -5.07 7.41 -3.46
N ALA A 11 -4.19 6.44 -3.22
CA ALA A 11 -3.53 6.27 -1.94
C ALA A 11 -2.10 5.72 -2.13
N ILE A 12 -1.33 5.81 -1.06
CA ILE A 12 -0.07 5.08 -0.90
C ILE A 12 -0.32 4.07 0.21
N ASP A 13 -0.10 2.79 -0.07
CA ASP A 13 -0.06 1.78 0.98
C ASP A 13 1.32 1.77 1.61
N LEU A 14 1.34 1.84 2.94
CA LEU A 14 2.53 1.74 3.75
C LEU A 14 2.38 0.47 4.61
N PHE A 15 3.12 -0.56 4.26
CA PHE A 15 3.25 -1.76 5.07
C PHE A 15 4.45 -1.59 6.00
N ILE A 16 4.23 -1.81 7.30
CA ILE A 16 5.25 -1.65 8.34
C ILE A 16 5.39 -2.98 9.06
N GLU A 17 6.61 -3.51 9.09
CA GLU A 17 6.96 -4.62 9.95
C GLU A 17 7.59 -4.10 11.24
N THR A 18 7.12 -4.61 12.39
CA THR A 18 7.75 -4.39 13.69
C THR A 18 7.82 -5.72 14.43
N GLU A 19 8.72 -5.83 15.40
CA GLU A 19 8.90 -7.05 16.17
C GLU A 19 7.66 -7.41 16.98
N GLU A 20 7.15 -6.42 17.71
CA GLU A 20 5.96 -6.51 18.55
C GLU A 20 5.21 -5.18 18.49
N MET A 21 3.89 -5.21 18.66
CA MET A 21 3.05 -4.01 18.66
C MET A 21 2.44 -3.79 20.03
N HIS A 22 3.00 -2.83 20.77
CA HIS A 22 2.57 -2.48 22.13
C HIS A 22 1.83 -1.15 22.17
N PRO A 23 0.70 -1.06 22.89
CA PRO A 23 0.01 0.21 23.08
C PRO A 23 0.81 1.13 24.03
N PHE A 24 0.59 2.44 23.90
CA PHE A 24 1.14 3.48 24.79
C PHE A 24 2.67 3.60 24.85
N MET A 25 3.40 3.02 23.88
CA MET A 25 4.84 3.18 23.74
C MET A 25 5.26 3.28 22.26
N VAL A 26 6.52 3.67 22.04
CA VAL A 26 7.09 3.75 20.69
C VAL A 26 7.44 2.36 20.19
N ASN A 27 6.79 1.94 19.10
CA ASN A 27 7.13 0.74 18.34
C ASN A 27 8.11 1.12 17.22
N ARG A 28 9.27 0.46 17.13
CA ARG A 28 10.28 0.74 16.09
C ARG A 28 10.11 -0.24 14.93
N THR A 29 10.09 0.31 13.73
CA THR A 29 10.00 -0.45 12.48
C THR A 29 11.28 -1.24 12.22
N LYS A 30 11.14 -2.49 11.76
CA LYS A 30 12.23 -3.31 11.20
C LYS A 30 12.40 -3.02 9.71
N GLU A 31 11.29 -2.97 8.99
CA GLU A 31 11.24 -2.73 7.54
C GLU A 31 9.93 -2.02 7.17
N ASP A 32 9.99 -1.24 6.09
CA ASP A 32 8.85 -0.61 5.46
C ASP A 32 8.80 -0.91 3.96
N ASP A 33 7.58 -1.09 3.44
CA ASP A 33 7.32 -1.22 2.01
C ASP A 33 6.25 -0.20 1.59
N ILE A 34 6.58 0.61 0.59
CA ILE A 34 5.78 1.72 0.10
C ILE A 34 5.30 1.38 -1.31
N GLN A 35 3.99 1.22 -1.45
CA GLN A 35 3.37 0.80 -2.72
C GLN A 35 2.32 1.81 -3.20
N ALA A 36 2.20 1.94 -4.52
CA ALA A 36 1.10 2.68 -5.12
C ALA A 36 -0.21 1.90 -4.88
N ASN A 37 -1.21 2.54 -4.27
CA ASN A 37 -2.52 1.94 -4.04
C ASN A 37 -3.63 2.74 -4.71
N GLY A 38 -4.78 2.09 -4.82
CA GLY A 38 -5.97 2.56 -5.48
C GLY A 38 -6.61 1.37 -6.15
N LYS A 39 -7.92 1.20 -6.02
CA LYS A 39 -8.60 0.02 -6.60
C LYS A 39 -8.28 -0.15 -8.09
N GLY A 40 -8.32 0.92 -8.88
CA GLY A 40 -7.93 0.91 -10.29
C GLY A 40 -6.42 0.74 -10.51
N VAL A 41 -5.57 1.30 -9.64
CA VAL A 41 -4.11 1.09 -9.68
C VAL A 41 -3.79 -0.39 -9.52
N ASN A 42 -4.36 -1.05 -8.50
CA ASN A 42 -4.13 -2.47 -8.23
C ASN A 42 -4.65 -3.36 -9.38
N VAL A 43 -5.81 -3.02 -9.96
CA VAL A 43 -6.30 -3.69 -11.17
C VAL A 43 -5.31 -3.53 -12.33
N SER A 44 -4.69 -2.35 -12.49
CA SER A 44 -3.68 -2.14 -13.55
C SER A 44 -2.43 -2.96 -13.31
N LEU A 45 -1.97 -3.09 -12.07
CA LEU A 45 -0.79 -3.89 -11.72
C LEU A 45 -1.00 -5.38 -12.02
N VAL A 46 -2.23 -5.89 -11.84
CA VAL A 46 -2.58 -7.29 -12.16
C VAL A 46 -2.78 -7.52 -13.66
N LEU A 47 -3.30 -6.51 -14.38
CA LEU A 47 -3.56 -6.60 -15.82
C LEU A 47 -2.34 -6.24 -16.71
N ASN A 48 -1.25 -5.77 -16.11
CA ASN A 48 0.00 -5.40 -16.80
C ASN A 48 0.79 -6.60 -17.29
#